data_AF-A0A8T9Q422-F1
#
_entry.id   AF-A0A8T9Q422-F1
#
_cell.length_a   1.000
_cell.length_b   1.000
_cell.length_c   1.000
_cell.angle_alpha   90.00
_cell.angle_beta   90.00
_cell.angle_gamma   90.00
#
_symmetry.space_group_name_H-M   'P 1'
#
loop_
_entity.id
_entity.type
_entity.pdbx_description
1 polymer ?
#
loop_
_entity_poly.entity_id
_entity_poly.type
_entity_poly.pdbx_seq_one_letter_code
_entity_poly.pdbx_strand_id
1 'polypeptide(L)'
;MAPSAGFEWLGTWPAFGVLATATLAEMLAYYVPVIDNLLDTITTPASFIAGTLLMTSALPHLDPMVRWGLGILVGGGTAGMVQSGTALLRAGSTATTAGFGNPILATLENFLAIVGSVLGLFLPLIMAGLVIVLLLYLAGRFRRLFFRRPSPPANP
;
A
#
# COMPACT_ATOMS: atom_id res chain seq x y z
N MET A 1 25.21 21.99 9.15
CA MET A 1 24.17 21.00 8.78
C MET A 1 22.99 21.22 9.71
N ALA A 2 21.95 21.92 9.26
CA ALA A 2 20.71 21.99 10.03
C ALA A 2 19.98 20.63 9.91
N PRO A 3 19.39 20.09 10.99
CA PRO A 3 18.53 18.91 10.88
C PRO A 3 17.35 19.26 9.96
N SER A 4 17.05 18.42 8.96
CA SER A 4 15.88 18.60 8.10
C SER A 4 14.61 18.64 8.94
N ALA A 5 13.70 19.59 8.67
CA ALA A 5 12.43 19.66 9.39
C ALA A 5 11.54 18.49 8.94
N GLY A 6 11.25 17.55 9.83
CA GLY A 6 10.31 16.45 9.56
C GLY A 6 10.84 15.33 8.67
N PHE A 7 10.06 14.91 7.67
CA PHE A 7 10.30 13.71 6.84
C PHE A 7 10.93 14.00 5.47
N GLU A 8 11.44 15.22 5.26
CA GLU A 8 12.05 15.64 3.97
C GLU A 8 13.21 14.74 3.54
N TRP A 9 13.92 14.15 4.51
CA TRP A 9 15.03 13.22 4.24
C TRP A 9 14.62 12.00 3.40
N LEU A 10 13.34 11.57 3.47
CA LEU A 10 12.82 10.46 2.65
C LEU A 10 12.82 10.78 1.16
N GLY A 11 12.75 12.06 0.78
CA GLY A 11 12.75 12.51 -0.62
C GLY A 11 14.14 12.69 -1.23
N THR A 12 15.20 12.33 -0.51
CA THR A 12 16.59 12.59 -0.94
C THR A 12 17.18 11.45 -1.76
N TRP A 13 18.11 11.76 -2.67
CA TRP A 13 18.83 10.74 -3.47
C TRP A 13 19.52 9.66 -2.62
N PRO A 14 20.16 9.98 -1.47
CA PRO A 14 20.71 8.94 -0.60
C PRO A 14 19.65 7.99 -0.03
N ALA A 15 18.50 8.52 0.42
CA ALA A 15 17.40 7.68 0.91
C ALA A 15 16.89 6.74 -0.18
N PHE A 16 16.70 7.26 -1.40
CA PHE A 16 16.35 6.44 -2.56
C PHE A 16 17.39 5.35 -2.83
N GLY A 17 18.68 5.69 -2.86
CA GLY A 17 19.75 4.73 -3.12
C GLY A 17 19.82 3.61 -2.06
N VAL A 18 19.66 3.96 -0.78
CA VAL A 18 19.64 2.98 0.32
C VAL A 18 18.42 2.05 0.20
N LEU A 19 17.21 2.60 0.01
CA LEU A 19 16.00 1.80 -0.11
C LEU A 19 16.02 0.92 -1.36
N ALA A 20 16.47 1.43 -2.50
CA ALA A 20 16.60 0.65 -3.73
C ALA A 20 17.61 -0.50 -3.57
N THR A 21 18.75 -0.23 -2.93
CA THR A 21 19.74 -1.28 -2.64
C THR A 21 19.17 -2.31 -1.68
N ALA A 22 18.44 -1.88 -0.64
CA ALA A 22 17.78 -2.79 0.30
C ALA A 22 16.75 -3.70 -0.39
N THR A 23 15.93 -3.16 -1.30
CA THR A 23 15.00 -3.94 -2.11
C THR A 23 15.70 -4.99 -2.98
N LEU A 24 16.82 -4.63 -3.63
CA LEU A 24 17.60 -5.59 -4.41
C LEU A 24 18.23 -6.66 -3.52
N ALA A 25 18.76 -6.28 -2.36
CA ALA A 25 19.32 -7.21 -1.38
C ALA A 25 18.26 -8.19 -0.86
N GLU A 26 17.04 -7.72 -0.60
CA GLU A 26 15.90 -8.55 -0.19
C GLU A 26 15.51 -9.56 -1.28
N MET A 27 15.39 -9.10 -2.53
CA MET A 27 15.13 -10.00 -3.68
C MET A 27 16.18 -11.10 -3.82
N LEU A 28 17.46 -10.77 -3.61
CA LEU A 28 18.57 -11.73 -3.73
C LEU A 28 18.66 -12.66 -2.50
N ALA A 29 18.33 -12.16 -1.31
CA ALA A 29 18.34 -12.93 -0.07
C ALA A 29 17.33 -14.10 -0.12
N TYR A 30 16.23 -13.95 -0.87
CA TYR A 30 15.23 -14.99 -1.06
C TYR A 30 15.76 -16.30 -1.69
N TYR A 31 16.94 -16.29 -2.29
CA TYR A 31 17.55 -17.49 -2.85
C TYR A 31 18.34 -18.33 -1.83
N VAL A 32 18.59 -17.81 -0.61
CA VAL A 32 19.35 -18.50 0.43
C VAL A 32 18.46 -18.70 1.67
N PRO A 33 18.00 -19.94 1.97
CA PRO A 33 16.97 -20.20 2.99
C PRO A 33 17.27 -19.67 4.40
N VAL A 34 18.54 -19.65 4.81
CA VAL A 34 18.96 -19.14 6.13
C VAL A 34 18.91 -17.62 6.19
N ILE A 35 19.31 -16.95 5.10
CA ILE A 35 19.31 -15.49 5.01
C ILE A 35 17.87 -15.00 4.90
N ASP A 36 17.05 -15.68 4.12
CA ASP A 36 15.62 -15.45 3.97
C ASP A 36 14.88 -15.44 5.31
N ASN A 37 15.03 -16.48 6.14
CA ASN A 37 14.32 -16.57 7.42
C ASN A 37 14.72 -15.45 8.41
N LEU A 38 16.02 -15.12 8.46
CA LEU A 38 16.50 -14.01 9.29
C LEU A 38 15.96 -12.68 8.78
N LEU A 39 15.95 -12.47 7.46
CA LEU A 39 15.46 -11.26 6.85
C LEU A 39 13.96 -11.10 7.10
N ASP A 40 13.14 -12.13 6.87
CA ASP A 40 11.69 -12.11 7.11
C ASP A 40 11.33 -11.77 8.57
N THR A 41 12.15 -12.24 9.52
CA THR A 41 11.99 -11.92 10.95
C THR A 41 12.17 -10.42 11.22
N ILE A 42 13.08 -9.76 10.50
CA ILE A 42 13.35 -8.32 10.62
C ILE A 42 12.37 -7.50 9.78
N THR A 43 12.04 -7.96 8.57
CA THR A 43 11.12 -7.30 7.64
C THR A 43 9.72 -7.22 8.23
N THR A 44 9.29 -8.20 9.03
CA THR A 44 7.97 -8.17 9.69
C THR A 44 7.75 -6.92 10.56
N PRO A 45 8.53 -6.65 11.62
CA PRO A 45 8.40 -5.42 12.39
C PRO A 45 8.83 -4.18 11.61
N ALA A 46 9.82 -4.29 10.72
CA ALA A 46 10.28 -3.16 9.91
C ALA A 46 9.19 -2.65 8.95
N SER A 47 8.39 -3.54 8.37
CA SER A 47 7.28 -3.18 7.47
C SER A 47 6.25 -2.30 8.17
N PHE A 48 5.91 -2.63 9.42
CA PHE A 48 4.98 -1.84 10.23
C PHE A 48 5.53 -0.44 10.50
N ILE A 49 6.81 -0.35 10.88
CA ILE A 49 7.48 0.93 11.13
C ILE A 49 7.56 1.75 9.84
N ALA A 50 8.01 1.13 8.74
CA ALA A 50 8.14 1.77 7.44
C ALA A 50 6.80 2.30 6.92
N GLY A 51 5.74 1.48 6.97
CA GLY A 51 4.38 1.90 6.61
C GLY A 51 3.89 3.07 7.46
N THR A 52 4.17 3.03 8.77
CA THR A 52 3.84 4.12 9.68
C THR A 52 4.53 5.42 9.29
N LEU A 53 5.84 5.38 9.07
CA LEU A 53 6.64 6.56 8.72
C LEU A 53 6.22 7.11 7.34
N LEU A 54 5.99 6.23 6.36
CA LEU A 54 5.59 6.62 5.01
C LEU A 54 4.23 7.34 5.01
N MET A 55 3.22 6.78 5.66
CA MET A 55 1.90 7.42 5.78
C MET A 55 1.96 8.72 6.58
N THR A 56 2.73 8.75 7.67
CA THR A 56 2.97 9.95 8.48
C THR A 56 3.68 11.04 7.66
N SER A 57 4.59 10.67 6.75
CA SER A 57 5.31 11.61 5.88
C SER A 57 4.41 12.27 4.84
N ALA A 58 3.40 11.55 4.35
CA ALA A 58 2.45 12.03 3.33
C ALA A 58 1.41 13.03 3.85
N LEU A 59 1.29 13.19 5.18
CA LEU A 59 0.28 14.03 5.84
C LEU A 59 0.90 15.15 6.69
N PRO A 60 1.74 16.04 6.11
CA PRO A 60 2.48 17.04 6.88
C PRO A 60 1.59 18.13 7.51
N HIS A 61 0.40 18.38 6.96
CA HIS A 61 -0.49 19.46 7.36
C HIS A 61 -1.52 19.06 8.44
N LEU A 62 -1.56 17.79 8.84
CA LEU A 62 -2.47 17.32 9.87
C LEU A 62 -1.91 17.55 11.28
N ASP A 63 -2.82 17.66 12.25
CA ASP A 63 -2.46 17.66 13.68
C ASP A 63 -1.63 16.41 14.03
N PRO A 64 -0.56 16.52 14.86
CA PRO A 64 0.32 15.40 15.18
C PRO A 64 -0.40 14.14 15.67
N MET A 65 -1.47 14.27 16.46
CA MET A 65 -2.19 13.10 16.99
C MET A 65 -2.89 12.35 15.86
N VAL A 66 -3.61 13.06 14.99
CA VAL A 66 -4.31 12.46 13.85
C VAL A 66 -3.31 11.89 12.85
N ARG A 67 -2.23 12.62 12.60
CA ARG A 67 -1.16 12.24 11.67
C ARG A 67 -0.51 10.92 12.08
N TRP A 68 -0.06 10.79 13.32
CA TRP A 68 0.54 9.55 13.83
C TRP A 68 -0.48 8.44 14.00
N GLY A 69 -1.72 8.76 14.39
CA GLY A 69 -2.82 7.79 14.45
C GLY A 69 -3.09 7.14 13.09
N LEU A 70 -3.23 7.95 12.04
CA LEU A 70 -3.38 7.45 10.66
C LEU A 70 -2.11 6.75 10.17
N GLY A 71 -0.94 7.26 10.54
CA GLY A 71 0.34 6.62 10.29
C GLY A 71 0.34 5.17 10.78
N ILE A 72 0.07 4.95 12.06
CA ILE A 72 0.10 3.63 12.70
C ILE A 72 -1.03 2.73 12.16
N LEU A 73 -2.26 3.24 12.15
CA LEU A 73 -3.44 2.42 11.82
C LEU A 73 -3.52 2.09 10.33
N VAL A 74 -3.34 3.08 9.47
CA VAL A 74 -3.48 2.93 8.02
C VAL A 74 -2.15 2.54 7.42
N GLY A 75 -1.08 3.29 7.68
CA GLY A 75 0.24 2.99 7.12
C GLY A 75 0.84 1.70 7.69
N GLY A 76 1.11 1.67 8.98
CA GLY A 76 1.73 0.53 9.65
C GLY A 76 0.84 -0.71 9.62
N GLY A 77 -0.45 -0.55 9.88
CA GLY A 77 -1.42 -1.64 9.86
C GLY A 77 -1.52 -2.32 8.50
N THR A 78 -1.61 -1.57 7.39
CA THR A 78 -1.67 -2.17 6.06
C THR A 78 -0.36 -2.85 5.66
N ALA A 79 0.79 -2.20 5.89
CA ALA A 79 2.10 -2.77 5.58
C ALA A 79 2.37 -4.05 6.40
N GLY A 80 2.08 -4.01 7.70
CA GLY A 80 2.23 -5.15 8.60
C GLY A 80 1.31 -6.31 8.23
N MET A 81 0.07 -6.04 7.80
CA MET A 81 -0.85 -7.09 7.32
C MET A 81 -0.34 -7.77 6.04
N VAL A 82 0.16 -6.99 5.07
CA VAL A 82 0.72 -7.55 3.82
C VAL A 82 1.95 -8.40 4.11
N GLN A 83 2.88 -7.89 4.93
CA GLN A 83 4.10 -8.64 5.28
C GLN A 83 3.79 -9.90 6.10
N SER A 84 2.89 -9.82 7.08
CA SER A 84 2.49 -10.98 7.88
C SER A 84 1.77 -12.03 7.01
N GLY A 85 0.94 -11.60 6.06
CA GLY A 85 0.30 -12.49 5.10
C GLY A 85 1.32 -13.26 4.26
N THR A 86 2.34 -12.55 3.76
CA THR A 86 3.47 -13.12 3.01
C THR A 86 4.22 -14.15 3.87
N ALA A 87 4.59 -13.81 5.10
CA ALA A 87 5.27 -14.71 6.03
C ALA A 87 4.44 -15.99 6.31
N LEU A 88 3.11 -15.86 6.46
CA LEU A 88 2.21 -17.00 6.63
C LEU A 88 2.13 -17.89 5.39
N LEU A 89 2.08 -17.30 4.19
CA LEU A 89 2.09 -18.05 2.92
C LEU A 89 3.39 -18.84 2.76
N ARG A 90 4.54 -18.24 3.10
CA ARG A 90 5.86 -18.89 3.07
C ARG A 90 5.97 -20.00 4.12
N ALA A 91 5.47 -19.78 5.33
CA ALA A 91 5.41 -20.81 6.37
C ALA A 91 4.54 -21.99 5.93
N GLY A 92 3.37 -21.73 5.35
CA GLY A 92 2.49 -22.76 4.81
C GLY A 92 3.10 -23.52 3.63
N SER A 93 3.76 -22.82 2.70
CA SER A 93 4.49 -23.42 1.58
C SER A 93 5.63 -24.31 2.08
N THR A 94 6.41 -23.85 3.07
CA THR A 94 7.49 -24.64 3.67
C THR A 94 6.98 -25.89 4.35
N ALA A 95 5.88 -25.78 5.11
CA ALA A 95 5.27 -26.90 5.81
C ALA A 95 4.69 -27.96 4.86
N THR A 96 4.15 -27.54 3.70
CA THR A 96 3.46 -28.45 2.76
C THR A 96 4.36 -28.99 1.65
N THR A 97 5.39 -28.25 1.25
CA THR A 97 6.27 -28.60 0.11
C THR A 97 7.72 -28.82 0.51
N ALA A 98 8.02 -28.88 1.81
CA ALA A 98 9.38 -28.91 2.35
C ALA A 98 10.27 -27.74 1.85
N GLY A 99 9.66 -26.62 1.47
CA GLY A 99 10.34 -25.41 0.99
C GLY A 99 10.55 -25.32 -0.53
N PHE A 100 10.23 -26.38 -1.30
CA PHE A 100 10.35 -26.34 -2.76
C PHE A 100 9.36 -25.40 -3.47
N GLY A 101 8.25 -25.03 -2.81
CA GLY A 101 7.29 -24.06 -3.31
C GLY A 101 7.71 -22.60 -3.12
N ASN A 102 8.66 -22.31 -2.22
CA ASN A 102 9.04 -20.94 -1.86
C ASN A 102 9.61 -20.12 -3.03
N PRO A 103 10.42 -20.67 -3.96
CA PRO A 103 10.90 -19.92 -5.11
C PRO A 103 9.77 -19.48 -6.06
N ILE A 104 8.73 -20.31 -6.23
CA ILE A 104 7.57 -19.99 -7.06
C ILE A 104 6.76 -18.86 -6.41
N LEU A 105 6.52 -18.98 -5.09
CA LEU A 105 5.83 -17.96 -4.32
C LEU A 105 6.60 -16.62 -4.33
N ALA A 106 7.92 -16.65 -4.12
CA ALA A 106 8.76 -15.45 -4.17
C ALA A 106 8.74 -14.77 -5.55
N THR A 107 8.68 -15.56 -6.63
CA THR A 107 8.55 -15.01 -7.99
C THR A 107 7.20 -14.31 -8.18
N LEU A 108 6.13 -14.90 -7.67
CA LEU A 108 4.79 -14.30 -7.70
C LEU A 108 4.73 -13.03 -6.85
N GLU A 109 5.30 -13.05 -5.64
CA GLU A 109 5.40 -11.90 -4.75
C GLU A 109 6.14 -10.75 -5.43
N ASN A 110 7.30 -11.00 -6.04
CA ASN A 110 8.06 -10.00 -6.79
C ASN A 110 7.28 -9.45 -7.99
N PHE A 111 6.59 -10.31 -8.74
CA PHE A 111 5.75 -9.86 -9.86
C PHE A 111 4.60 -8.97 -9.38
N LEU A 112 3.90 -9.37 -8.32
CA LEU A 112 2.84 -8.58 -7.71
C LEU A 112 3.37 -7.26 -7.11
N ALA A 113 4.59 -7.24 -6.56
CA ALA A 113 5.23 -6.03 -6.08
C ALA A 113 5.55 -5.04 -7.22
N ILE A 114 6.03 -5.54 -8.36
CA ILE A 114 6.27 -4.71 -9.56
C ILE A 114 4.94 -4.15 -10.08
N VAL A 115 3.93 -5.00 -10.28
CA VAL A 115 2.60 -4.57 -10.74
C VAL A 115 1.99 -3.59 -9.76
N GLY A 116 2.06 -3.87 -8.46
CA GLY A 116 1.56 -3.02 -7.38
C GLY A 116 2.26 -1.66 -7.33
N SER A 117 3.57 -1.61 -7.58
CA SER A 117 4.34 -0.36 -7.64
C SER A 117 3.90 0.50 -8.83
N VAL A 118 3.73 -0.10 -10.00
CA VAL A 118 3.24 0.59 -11.20
C VAL A 118 1.81 1.08 -10.99
N LEU A 119 0.92 0.23 -10.47
CA LEU A 119 -0.45 0.62 -10.13
C LEU A 119 -0.49 1.73 -9.08
N GLY A 120 0.40 1.69 -8.08
CA GLY A 120 0.54 2.72 -7.06
C GLY A 120 0.87 4.09 -7.66
N LEU A 121 1.71 4.13 -8.70
CA LEU A 121 2.04 5.36 -9.42
C LEU A 121 0.84 5.94 -10.17
N PHE A 122 -0.01 5.09 -10.74
CA PHE A 122 -1.24 5.52 -11.43
C PHE A 122 -2.45 5.67 -10.50
N LEU A 123 -2.34 5.26 -9.23
CA LEU A 123 -3.44 5.23 -8.28
C LEU A 123 -4.13 6.61 -8.12
N PRO A 124 -3.40 7.75 -8.03
CA PRO A 124 -4.04 9.07 -7.96
C PRO A 124 -4.92 9.37 -9.18
N LEU A 125 -4.48 8.97 -10.38
CA LEU A 125 -5.22 9.18 -11.62
C LEU A 125 -6.48 8.30 -11.67
N ILE A 126 -6.34 7.03 -11.27
CA ILE A 126 -7.47 6.09 -11.19
C ILE A 126 -8.51 6.60 -10.19
N MET A 127 -8.08 7.05 -9.01
CA MET A 127 -8.97 7.60 -7.98
C MET A 127 -9.68 8.86 -8.45
N ALA A 128 -8.96 9.78 -9.11
CA ALA A 128 -9.57 10.97 -9.70
C ALA A 128 -10.67 10.61 -10.71
N GLY A 129 -10.41 9.64 -11.60
CA GLY A 129 -11.40 9.13 -12.54
C GLY A 129 -12.64 8.53 -11.85
N LEU A 130 -12.44 7.70 -10.83
CA LEU A 130 -13.54 7.11 -10.06
C LEU A 130 -14.40 8.16 -9.36
N VAL A 131 -13.78 9.19 -8.77
CA VAL A 131 -14.50 10.30 -8.12
C VAL A 131 -15.35 11.05 -9.16
N ILE A 132 -14.81 11.35 -10.34
CA ILE A 132 -15.57 12.00 -11.42
C ILE A 132 -16.77 11.16 -11.83
N VAL A 133 -16.59 9.86 -12.07
CA VAL A 133 -17.68 8.94 -12.44
C VAL A 133 -18.75 8.90 -11.35
N LEU A 134 -18.35 8.82 -10.08
CA LEU A 134 -19.26 8.84 -8.94
C LEU A 134 -20.08 10.13 -8.89
N LEU A 135 -19.45 11.29 -9.09
CA LEU A 135 -20.13 12.59 -9.11
C LEU A 135 -21.12 12.68 -10.28
N LEU A 136 -20.76 12.21 -11.48
CA LEU A 136 -21.66 12.16 -12.62
C LEU A 136 -22.86 11.23 -12.38
N TYR A 137 -22.61 10.07 -11.78
CA TYR A 137 -23.66 9.13 -11.39
C TYR A 137 -24.63 9.75 -10.37
N LEU A 138 -24.11 10.38 -9.31
CA LEU A 138 -24.91 11.06 -8.29
C LEU A 138 -25.71 12.21 -8.88
N ALA A 139 -25.09 13.05 -9.72
CA ALA A 139 -25.76 14.14 -10.41
C ALA A 139 -26.88 13.62 -11.34
N GLY A 140 -26.62 12.56 -12.10
CA GLY A 140 -27.62 11.90 -12.94
C GLY A 140 -28.79 11.32 -12.13
N ARG A 141 -28.50 10.70 -10.99
CA ARG A 141 -29.52 10.18 -10.06
C ARG A 141 -30.35 11.30 -9.44
N PHE A 142 -29.70 12.38 -9.00
CA PHE A 142 -30.38 13.54 -8.42
C PHE A 142 -31.28 14.23 -9.45
N ARG A 143 -30.82 14.40 -10.69
CA ARG A 143 -31.64 14.94 -11.79
C ARG A 143 -32.84 14.05 -12.10
N ARG A 144 -32.67 12.72 -12.14
CA ARG A 144 -33.80 11.79 -12.35
C ARG A 144 -34.83 11.84 -11.22
N LEU A 145 -34.40 12.06 -9.98
CA LEU A 145 -35.29 12.17 -8.82
C LEU A 145 -36.04 13.51 -8.80
N PHE A 146 -35.37 14.62 -9.10
CA PHE A 146 -36.00 15.95 -9.12
C PHE A 146 -36.85 16.23 -10.37
N PHE A 147 -36.53 15.63 -11.52
CA PHE A 147 -37.29 15.83 -12.78
C PHE A 147 -38.32 14.74 -13.07
N ARG A 148 -38.70 13.92 -12.08
CA ARG A 148 -39.94 13.13 -12.13
C ARG A 148 -41.13 14.10 -12.07
N ARG A 149 -41.58 14.56 -13.25
CA ARG A 149 -42.80 15.36 -13.39
C ARG A 149 -43.98 14.62 -12.72
N PRO A 150 -44.81 15.29 -11.90
CA PRO A 150 -46.08 14.71 -11.46
C PRO A 150 -46.88 14.35 -12.71
N SER A 151 -47.35 13.11 -12.80
CA SER A 151 -48.30 12.72 -13.86
C SER A 151 -49.51 13.66 -13.77
N PRO A 152 -49.92 14.31 -14.88
CA PRO A 152 -51.11 15.15 -14.85
C PRO A 152 -52.31 14.29 -14.43
N PRO A 153 -53.22 14.80 -13.58
CA PRO A 153 -54.36 14.03 -13.10
C PRO A 153 -55.18 13.54 -14.29
N ALA A 154 -55.60 12.27 -14.22
CA ALA A 154 -56.55 11.71 -15.17
C ALA A 154 -57.85 12.52 -15.09
N ASN A 155 -58.19 13.22 -16.16
CA ASN A 155 -59.49 13.90 -16.25
C ASN A 155 -60.60 12.84 -16.39
N PRO A 156 -61.76 13.03 -15.72
CA PRO A 156 -62.88 12.09 -15.74
C PRO A 156 -63.56 11.99 -17.10
#